data_AF-A0A959PRJ1-F1
#
_entry.id   AF-A0A959PRJ1-F1
#
_cell.length_a   1.000
_cell.length_b   1.000
_cell.length_c   1.000
_cell.angle_alpha   90.00
_cell.angle_beta   90.00
_cell.angle_gamma   90.00
#
_symmetry.space_group_name_H-M   'P 1'
#
loop_
_entity.id
_entity.type
_entity.pdbx_description
1 polymer ?
#
loop_
_entity_poly.entity_id
_entity_poly.type
_entity_poly.pdbx_seq_one_letter_code
_entity_poly.pdbx_strand_id
1 'polypeptide(L)'
;QNTSTAWPGKPMQLICNNNTADLTDDWYVLTLPATLTTNLIFNCGSNTCQTGNLSSPGILGFYENGSWTTEMPSTYCSDCQIVTNNTNDGNGSLRYAIGCAVPGSTILFDAGLDQQSIALLSPLVINKDLNINTDLQVDINGSVLTSSVFNIAENKHVRLGGLHIQCASAGDGRCIDNHGVLTLDGVTMTDPVNTHINSAVLNNTTGKLILENTVQIQKQ
;
A
#
# COMPACT_ATOMS: atom_id res chain seq x y z
N GLN A 1 -0.68 7.39 -22.06
CA GLN A 1 0.57 6.64 -21.85
C GLN A 1 1.65 7.25 -22.72
N ASN A 2 2.76 7.66 -22.11
CA ASN A 2 3.90 8.15 -22.86
C ASN A 2 4.47 6.98 -23.68
N THR A 3 4.46 7.10 -25.01
CA THR A 3 4.86 5.99 -25.91
C THR A 3 6.36 5.73 -25.92
N SER A 4 7.13 6.54 -25.19
CA SER A 4 8.57 6.40 -25.01
C SER A 4 8.87 5.94 -23.57
N THR A 5 8.64 4.67 -23.26
CA THR A 5 9.12 4.03 -22.03
C THR A 5 10.63 3.77 -22.04
N ALA A 6 11.37 4.34 -22.99
CA ALA A 6 12.79 4.12 -23.20
C ALA A 6 13.60 5.37 -22.84
N TRP A 7 14.37 5.31 -21.76
CA TRP A 7 15.33 6.35 -21.36
C TRP A 7 16.75 5.86 -21.63
N PRO A 8 17.59 6.68 -22.29
CA PRO A 8 17.90 6.48 -23.71
C PRO A 8 18.11 4.99 -24.05
N GLY A 9 17.03 4.33 -24.48
CA GLY A 9 17.07 2.93 -24.94
C GLY A 9 16.93 1.85 -23.88
N LYS A 10 16.71 2.19 -22.59
CA LYS A 10 16.39 1.21 -21.53
C LYS A 10 14.91 1.24 -21.16
N PRO A 11 14.24 0.08 -21.08
CA PRO A 11 12.84 0.03 -20.67
C PRO A 11 12.71 0.50 -19.22
N MET A 12 11.77 1.41 -19.01
CA MET A 12 11.33 1.85 -17.69
C MET A 12 9.96 1.28 -17.38
N GLN A 13 9.69 1.06 -16.10
CA GLN A 13 8.39 0.60 -15.62
C GLN A 13 7.63 1.78 -15.03
N LEU A 14 6.40 2.03 -15.47
CA LEU A 14 5.49 2.97 -14.82
C LEU A 14 5.19 2.48 -13.40
N ILE A 15 5.41 3.32 -12.39
CA ILE A 15 5.07 3.06 -10.99
C ILE A 15 3.66 3.58 -10.70
N CYS A 16 3.41 4.85 -11.03
CA CYS A 16 2.14 5.53 -10.77
C CYS A 16 2.01 6.71 -11.74
N ASN A 17 0.79 7.21 -11.92
CA ASN A 17 0.48 8.34 -12.79
C ASN A 17 -0.31 9.45 -12.08
N ASN A 18 -0.31 9.47 -10.74
CA ASN A 18 -1.11 10.37 -9.92
C ASN A 18 -2.58 10.49 -10.35
N ASN A 19 -3.11 9.42 -10.95
CA ASN A 19 -4.43 9.38 -11.56
C ASN A 19 -4.75 10.54 -12.53
N THR A 20 -3.74 11.07 -13.24
CA THR A 20 -3.99 12.04 -14.30
C THR A 20 -3.82 11.38 -15.67
N ALA A 21 -4.60 11.84 -16.64
CA ALA A 21 -4.35 11.51 -18.05
C ALA A 21 -3.15 12.30 -18.60
N ASP A 22 -2.71 13.30 -17.84
CA ASP A 22 -1.58 14.14 -18.15
C ASP A 22 -0.30 13.36 -17.91
N LEU A 23 0.50 13.24 -18.96
CA LEU A 23 1.79 12.55 -18.92
C LEU A 23 2.79 13.23 -17.98
N THR A 24 2.43 14.38 -17.42
CA THR A 24 3.22 15.19 -16.48
C THR A 24 3.32 14.67 -15.08
N ASP A 25 2.50 13.68 -14.73
CA ASP A 25 2.51 13.09 -13.39
C ASP A 25 2.87 11.60 -13.39
N ASP A 26 3.34 11.08 -14.52
CA ASP A 26 3.82 9.72 -14.64
C ASP A 26 5.19 9.58 -13.97
N TRP A 27 5.26 8.71 -12.97
CA TRP A 27 6.49 8.30 -12.33
C TRP A 27 6.95 6.95 -12.86
N TYR A 28 8.19 6.91 -13.34
CA TYR A 28 8.79 5.71 -13.90
C TYR A 28 10.01 5.28 -13.09
N VAL A 29 10.23 3.97 -12.97
CA VAL A 29 11.46 3.40 -12.42
C VAL A 29 12.30 2.74 -13.48
N LEU A 30 13.59 3.03 -13.40
CA LEU A 30 14.64 2.29 -14.09
C LEU A 30 15.37 1.40 -13.08
N THR A 31 15.14 0.09 -13.17
CA THR A 31 15.89 -0.90 -12.40
C THR A 31 17.24 -1.12 -13.06
N LEU A 32 18.31 -0.72 -12.37
CA LEU A 32 19.67 -0.94 -12.83
C LEU A 32 20.14 -2.38 -12.55
N PRO A 33 21.13 -2.92 -13.30
CA PRO A 33 21.71 -4.23 -13.01
C PRO A 33 22.18 -4.32 -11.56
N ALA A 34 22.13 -5.52 -10.95
CA ALA A 34 22.43 -5.76 -9.53
C ALA A 34 23.83 -5.31 -9.06
N THR A 35 24.73 -4.96 -9.98
CA THR A 35 26.03 -4.32 -9.71
C THR A 35 25.92 -2.83 -9.35
N LEU A 36 24.74 -2.23 -9.50
CA LEU A 36 24.42 -0.85 -9.15
C LEU A 36 23.33 -0.88 -8.06
N THR A 37 23.53 -0.13 -6.98
CA THR A 37 22.75 -0.25 -5.73
C THR A 37 21.47 0.58 -5.70
N THR A 38 21.17 1.35 -6.75
CA THR A 38 20.09 2.35 -6.73
C THR A 38 19.22 2.28 -7.97
N ASN A 39 17.93 2.03 -7.78
CA ASN A 39 16.91 2.30 -8.80
C ASN A 39 16.80 3.81 -8.99
N LEU A 40 16.52 4.24 -10.23
CA LEU A 40 16.31 5.64 -10.56
C LEU A 40 14.83 5.88 -10.81
N ILE A 41 14.26 6.88 -10.13
CA ILE A 41 12.84 7.20 -10.20
C ILE A 41 12.70 8.56 -10.89
N PHE A 42 11.97 8.61 -12.01
CA PHE A 42 11.85 9.80 -12.85
C PHE A 42 10.39 10.25 -12.92
N ASN A 43 10.15 11.53 -12.64
CA ASN A 43 8.97 12.24 -13.12
C ASN A 43 9.42 13.25 -14.17
N CYS A 44 9.00 13.03 -15.41
CA CYS A 44 9.38 13.91 -16.48
C CYS A 44 8.25 13.97 -17.50
N GLY A 45 7.38 14.94 -17.28
CA GLY A 45 6.16 15.17 -18.03
C GLY A 45 6.21 15.46 -19.51
N SER A 46 7.40 15.36 -20.08
CA SER A 46 7.67 15.48 -21.50
C SER A 46 9.05 14.89 -21.76
N ASN A 47 9.41 14.65 -23.02
CA ASN A 47 10.75 14.15 -23.37
C ASN A 47 11.89 15.17 -23.10
N THR A 48 11.60 16.33 -22.50
CA THR A 48 12.54 17.47 -22.41
C THR A 48 13.38 17.51 -21.12
N CYS A 49 12.96 16.83 -20.07
CA CYS A 49 13.70 16.72 -18.80
C CYS A 49 14.52 15.43 -18.70
N GLN A 50 14.90 14.79 -19.81
CA GLN A 50 15.84 13.67 -19.75
C GLN A 50 17.24 14.21 -19.42
N THR A 51 17.89 13.71 -18.36
CA THR A 51 19.29 14.04 -18.07
C THR A 51 20.23 12.98 -18.65
N GLY A 52 21.37 13.37 -19.23
CA GLY A 52 22.44 12.42 -19.53
C GLY A 52 23.23 11.99 -18.28
N ASN A 53 22.97 12.65 -17.14
CA ASN A 53 23.72 12.47 -15.91
C ASN A 53 23.09 11.40 -15.02
N LEU A 54 23.67 10.19 -15.09
CA LEU A 54 23.35 9.01 -14.28
C LEU A 54 24.09 8.93 -12.95
N SER A 55 24.86 9.95 -12.58
CA SER A 55 25.50 10.01 -11.26
C SER A 55 24.49 10.35 -10.17
N SER A 56 23.50 9.46 -10.00
CA SER A 56 22.60 9.43 -8.85
C SER A 56 23.43 9.50 -7.57
N PRO A 57 22.90 10.14 -6.51
CA PRO A 57 23.38 9.89 -5.17
C PRO A 57 23.46 8.38 -4.94
N GLY A 58 24.54 7.86 -4.34
CA GLY A 58 24.81 6.41 -4.19
C GLY A 58 23.81 5.63 -3.32
N ILE A 59 22.69 6.26 -2.96
CA ILE A 59 21.61 5.88 -2.07
C ILE A 59 20.36 6.55 -2.67
N LEU A 60 19.45 5.79 -3.30
CA LEU A 60 18.18 6.20 -3.95
C LEU A 60 18.05 7.67 -4.41
N GLY A 61 18.09 7.91 -5.73
CA GLY A 61 17.86 9.21 -6.33
C GLY A 61 16.48 9.33 -6.99
N PHE A 62 15.75 10.39 -6.65
CA PHE A 62 14.57 10.83 -7.41
C PHE A 62 15.00 11.94 -8.36
N TYR A 63 14.49 11.92 -9.58
CA TYR A 63 14.74 12.95 -10.57
C TYR A 63 13.42 13.56 -11.01
N GLU A 64 13.25 14.85 -10.72
CA GLU A 64 12.05 15.62 -11.05
C GLU A 64 12.46 16.99 -11.58
N ASN A 65 11.82 17.43 -12.67
CA ASN A 65 11.97 18.79 -13.22
C ASN A 65 13.43 19.28 -13.39
N GLY A 66 14.33 18.41 -13.83
CA GLY A 66 15.71 18.80 -14.10
C GLY A 66 16.71 18.46 -12.99
N SER A 67 16.24 18.09 -11.80
CA SER A 67 17.08 18.02 -10.58
C SER A 67 16.99 16.67 -9.87
N TRP A 68 18.10 16.26 -9.26
CA TRP A 68 18.16 15.09 -8.38
C TRP A 68 17.83 15.47 -6.94
N THR A 69 17.05 14.62 -6.26
CA THR A 69 16.84 14.68 -4.82
C THR A 69 17.11 13.29 -4.21
N THR A 70 17.54 13.28 -2.95
CA THR A 70 17.63 12.06 -2.12
C THR A 70 16.38 11.86 -1.27
N GLU A 71 15.55 12.89 -1.16
CA GLU A 71 14.26 12.85 -0.49
C GLU A 71 13.15 12.56 -1.49
N MET A 72 12.15 11.81 -1.04
CA MET A 72 10.96 11.47 -1.82
C MET A 72 10.18 12.74 -2.15
N PRO A 73 9.98 13.06 -3.44
CA PRO A 73 9.18 14.22 -3.84
C PRO A 73 7.76 14.10 -3.31
N SER A 74 7.15 15.21 -2.86
CA SER A 74 5.77 15.21 -2.34
C SER A 74 4.72 14.84 -3.39
N THR A 75 5.08 14.98 -4.67
CA THR A 75 4.30 14.63 -5.85
C THR A 75 4.46 13.16 -6.25
N TYR A 76 5.35 12.41 -5.59
CA TYR A 76 5.59 11.01 -5.91
C TYR A 76 4.46 10.10 -5.45
N CYS A 77 3.69 9.58 -6.41
CA CYS A 77 2.57 8.67 -6.18
C CYS A 77 1.62 9.19 -5.09
N SER A 78 1.29 10.47 -5.14
CA SER A 78 0.47 11.12 -4.10
C SER A 78 -0.96 10.57 -4.05
N ASP A 79 -1.47 10.09 -5.18
CA ASP A 79 -2.75 9.36 -5.28
C ASP A 79 -2.73 8.00 -4.58
N CYS A 80 -1.57 7.38 -4.45
CA CYS A 80 -1.37 6.12 -3.72
C CYS A 80 -1.37 6.29 -2.20
N GLN A 81 -1.36 7.54 -1.71
CA GLN A 81 -1.32 7.85 -0.29
C GLN A 81 -2.71 8.11 0.30
N ILE A 82 -3.76 8.26 -0.52
CA ILE A 82 -5.10 8.57 -0.06
C ILE A 82 -6.12 7.65 -0.74
N VAL A 83 -6.85 6.88 0.05
CA VAL A 83 -8.01 6.12 -0.42
C VAL A 83 -9.17 7.09 -0.60
N THR A 84 -9.74 7.16 -1.80
CA THR A 84 -10.76 8.16 -2.17
C THR A 84 -12.11 7.55 -2.50
N ASN A 85 -12.19 6.22 -2.64
CA ASN A 85 -13.44 5.52 -2.87
C ASN A 85 -13.46 4.15 -2.19
N ASN A 86 -14.64 3.54 -2.13
CA ASN A 86 -14.90 2.28 -1.44
C ASN A 86 -15.00 1.07 -2.39
N THR A 87 -14.52 1.19 -3.63
CA THR A 87 -14.52 0.06 -4.55
C THR A 87 -13.48 -0.98 -4.12
N ASN A 88 -13.69 -2.25 -4.47
CA ASN A 88 -12.76 -3.34 -4.12
C ASN A 88 -11.35 -3.14 -4.75
N ASP A 89 -11.31 -2.54 -5.94
CA ASP A 89 -10.10 -2.35 -6.73
C ASP A 89 -10.30 -1.17 -7.70
N GLY A 90 -9.24 -0.84 -8.43
CA GLY A 90 -9.19 0.29 -9.34
C GLY A 90 -8.70 1.55 -8.64
N ASN A 91 -8.43 2.57 -9.44
CA ASN A 91 -7.86 3.81 -8.95
C ASN A 91 -8.67 4.40 -7.77
N GLY A 92 -7.96 4.87 -6.74
CA GLY A 92 -8.55 5.45 -5.53
C GLY A 92 -9.07 4.43 -4.50
N SER A 93 -9.06 3.14 -4.81
CA SER A 93 -9.39 2.08 -3.83
C SER A 93 -8.24 1.81 -2.87
N LEU A 94 -8.54 1.20 -1.72
CA LEU A 94 -7.52 0.76 -0.75
C LEU A 94 -6.55 -0.25 -1.36
N ARG A 95 -7.04 -1.16 -2.22
CA ARG A 95 -6.20 -2.15 -2.89
C ARG A 95 -5.20 -1.50 -3.83
N TYR A 96 -5.66 -0.53 -4.61
CA TYR A 96 -4.80 0.26 -5.49
C TYR A 96 -3.74 1.01 -4.68
N ALA A 97 -4.15 1.72 -3.62
CA ALA A 97 -3.23 2.44 -2.74
C ALA A 97 -2.15 1.52 -2.17
N ILE A 98 -2.49 0.34 -1.62
CA ILE A 98 -1.51 -0.65 -1.15
C ILE A 98 -0.56 -1.09 -2.27
N GLY A 99 -1.10 -1.35 -3.46
CA GLY A 99 -0.36 -1.82 -4.62
C GLY A 99 0.69 -0.83 -5.10
N CYS A 100 0.35 0.46 -5.21
CA CYS A 100 1.21 1.49 -5.76
C CYS A 100 1.97 2.32 -4.71
N ALA A 101 1.58 2.26 -3.43
CA ALA A 101 2.28 2.93 -2.35
C ALA A 101 3.77 2.55 -2.29
N VAL A 102 4.57 3.54 -1.92
CA VAL A 102 6.02 3.40 -1.77
C VAL A 102 6.31 2.66 -0.46
N PRO A 103 7.26 1.71 -0.43
CA PRO A 103 7.64 1.08 0.83
C PRO A 103 8.00 2.12 1.91
N GLY A 104 7.40 1.96 3.10
CA GLY A 104 7.54 2.85 4.25
C GLY A 104 6.56 4.04 4.27
N SER A 105 5.76 4.25 3.21
CA SER A 105 4.80 5.36 3.18
C SER A 105 3.58 5.11 4.07
N THR A 106 2.81 6.18 4.28
CA THR A 106 1.53 6.13 4.99
C THR A 106 0.38 6.29 4.00
N ILE A 107 -0.63 5.42 4.12
CA ILE A 107 -1.90 5.49 3.42
C ILE A 107 -2.94 6.05 4.40
N LEU A 108 -3.64 7.09 3.96
CA LEU A 108 -4.73 7.78 4.64
C LEU A 108 -6.05 7.56 3.88
N PHE A 109 -7.14 8.06 4.44
CA PHE A 109 -8.47 7.95 3.85
C PHE A 109 -9.05 9.34 3.65
N ASP A 110 -9.70 9.56 2.52
CA ASP A 110 -10.47 10.76 2.25
C ASP A 110 -11.67 10.84 3.20
N ALA A 111 -11.99 12.04 3.67
CA ALA A 111 -13.09 12.27 4.62
C ALA A 111 -14.46 11.79 4.09
N GLY A 112 -14.64 11.72 2.76
CA GLY A 112 -15.84 11.17 2.13
C GLY A 112 -16.06 9.67 2.37
N LEU A 113 -15.06 8.96 2.93
CA LEU A 113 -15.16 7.56 3.31
C LEU A 113 -15.61 7.33 4.75
N ASP A 114 -15.83 8.38 5.54
CA ASP A 114 -16.36 8.21 6.89
C ASP A 114 -17.71 7.47 6.87
N GLN A 115 -17.85 6.48 7.74
CA GLN A 115 -18.99 5.56 7.83
C GLN A 115 -19.26 4.75 6.55
N GLN A 116 -18.30 4.65 5.64
CA GLN A 116 -18.39 3.81 4.45
C GLN A 116 -17.78 2.44 4.70
N SER A 117 -18.29 1.45 3.95
CA SER A 117 -17.75 0.10 3.92
C SER A 117 -17.03 -0.16 2.60
N ILE A 118 -15.79 -0.66 2.68
CA ILE A 118 -15.00 -1.13 1.54
C ILE A 118 -15.20 -2.65 1.44
N ALA A 119 -16.06 -3.08 0.53
CA ALA A 119 -16.35 -4.49 0.31
C ALA A 119 -15.21 -5.16 -0.48
N LEU A 120 -14.56 -6.15 0.13
CA LEU A 120 -13.48 -6.89 -0.50
C LEU A 120 -13.98 -8.15 -1.20
N LEU A 121 -13.43 -8.41 -2.39
CA LEU A 121 -13.66 -9.62 -3.16
C LEU A 121 -12.46 -10.59 -3.10
N SER A 122 -11.33 -10.13 -2.55
CA SER A 122 -10.14 -10.94 -2.29
C SER A 122 -9.31 -10.33 -1.14
N PRO A 123 -8.40 -11.08 -0.51
CA PRO A 123 -7.53 -10.57 0.55
C PRO A 123 -6.69 -9.36 0.11
N LEU A 124 -6.38 -8.46 1.05
CA LEU A 124 -5.40 -7.40 0.88
C LEU A 124 -4.01 -7.92 1.27
N VAL A 125 -3.17 -8.14 0.27
CA VAL A 125 -1.78 -8.62 0.47
C VAL A 125 -0.86 -7.42 0.64
N ILE A 126 -0.18 -7.35 1.78
CA ILE A 126 0.80 -6.30 2.08
C ILE A 126 2.20 -6.93 2.11
N ASN A 127 2.96 -6.69 1.04
CA ASN A 127 4.28 -7.27 0.80
C ASN A 127 5.44 -6.25 0.83
N LYS A 128 5.18 -5.08 1.39
CA LYS A 128 6.12 -3.97 1.57
C LYS A 128 5.84 -3.33 2.93
N ASP A 129 6.80 -2.57 3.45
CA ASP A 129 6.58 -1.82 4.69
C ASP A 129 5.50 -0.75 4.42
N LEU A 130 4.48 -0.64 5.26
CA LEU A 130 3.39 0.33 5.09
C LEU A 130 2.76 0.71 6.41
N ASN A 131 2.31 1.96 6.50
CA ASN A 131 1.39 2.40 7.53
C ASN A 131 0.04 2.68 6.87
N ILE A 132 -1.04 2.09 7.39
CA ILE A 132 -2.41 2.38 6.97
C ILE A 132 -3.11 2.96 8.19
N ASN A 133 -3.54 4.21 8.12
CA ASN A 133 -4.05 4.93 9.28
C ASN A 133 -5.27 5.78 8.92
N THR A 134 -6.26 5.77 9.80
CA THR A 134 -7.44 6.62 9.70
C THR A 134 -7.94 6.99 11.08
N ASP A 135 -8.55 8.16 11.22
CA ASP A 135 -9.38 8.57 12.35
C ASP A 135 -10.89 8.46 12.03
N LEU A 136 -11.22 8.09 10.79
CA LEU A 136 -12.58 7.88 10.29
C LEU A 136 -13.13 6.50 10.66
N GLN A 137 -14.45 6.37 10.67
CA GLN A 137 -15.14 5.09 10.85
C GLN A 137 -15.26 4.36 9.50
N VAL A 138 -14.16 3.74 9.03
CA VAL A 138 -14.13 2.98 7.77
C VAL A 138 -14.18 1.48 8.05
N ASP A 139 -15.19 0.80 7.51
CA ASP A 139 -15.35 -0.64 7.63
C ASP A 139 -14.68 -1.37 6.46
N ILE A 140 -13.58 -2.07 6.74
CA ILE A 140 -12.94 -3.00 5.78
C ILE A 140 -13.67 -4.33 5.85
N ASN A 141 -14.53 -4.58 4.86
CA ASN A 141 -15.47 -5.70 4.91
C ASN A 141 -14.99 -6.90 4.10
N GLY A 142 -14.55 -7.94 4.81
CA GLY A 142 -14.19 -9.23 4.25
C GLY A 142 -15.20 -10.34 4.49
N SER A 143 -16.46 -10.06 4.85
CA SER A 143 -17.44 -11.09 5.25
C SER A 143 -17.71 -12.16 4.18
N VAL A 144 -17.52 -11.80 2.91
CA VAL A 144 -17.66 -12.70 1.74
C VAL A 144 -16.39 -13.49 1.42
N LEU A 145 -15.27 -13.17 2.06
CA LEU A 145 -14.02 -13.90 1.89
C LEU A 145 -14.07 -15.24 2.60
N THR A 146 -13.33 -16.20 2.05
CA THR A 146 -13.10 -17.53 2.62
C THR A 146 -11.70 -17.66 3.24
N SER A 147 -10.94 -16.56 3.26
CA SER A 147 -9.61 -16.41 3.85
C SER A 147 -9.48 -15.01 4.46
N SER A 148 -8.33 -14.70 5.07
CA SER A 148 -8.07 -13.48 5.82
C SER A 148 -8.36 -12.19 5.06
N VAL A 149 -8.77 -11.13 5.78
CA VAL A 149 -8.90 -9.78 5.21
C VAL A 149 -7.54 -9.21 4.82
N PHE A 150 -6.58 -9.28 5.75
CA PHE A 150 -5.20 -8.83 5.54
C PHE A 150 -4.21 -9.98 5.61
N ASN A 151 -3.30 -10.03 4.64
CA ASN A 151 -2.16 -10.95 4.61
C ASN A 151 -0.86 -10.15 4.67
N ILE A 152 -0.12 -10.26 5.78
CA ILE A 152 1.14 -9.55 5.98
C ILE A 152 2.29 -10.48 5.62
N ALA A 153 3.08 -10.11 4.61
CA ALA A 153 4.18 -10.94 4.16
C ALA A 153 5.35 -10.95 5.15
N GLU A 154 6.20 -11.98 5.05
CA GLU A 154 7.40 -12.12 5.85
C GLU A 154 8.36 -10.92 5.71
N ASN A 155 9.03 -10.58 6.80
CA ASN A 155 10.02 -9.50 6.88
C ASN A 155 9.48 -8.11 6.50
N LYS A 156 8.17 -7.88 6.63
CA LYS A 156 7.53 -6.57 6.42
C LYS A 156 7.06 -5.96 7.72
N HIS A 157 7.20 -4.64 7.83
CA HIS A 157 6.72 -3.84 8.94
C HIS A 157 5.44 -3.13 8.52
N VAL A 158 4.31 -3.57 9.07
CA VAL A 158 3.00 -3.03 8.73
C VAL A 158 2.34 -2.49 9.98
N ARG A 159 1.80 -1.28 9.87
CA ARG A 159 0.94 -0.68 10.90
C ARG A 159 -0.46 -0.51 10.37
N LEU A 160 -1.44 -1.03 11.10
CA LEU A 160 -2.87 -0.80 10.84
C LEU A 160 -3.42 0.05 11.99
N GLY A 161 -3.90 1.25 11.69
CA GLY A 161 -4.33 2.27 12.65
C GLY A 161 -5.78 2.71 12.45
N GLY A 162 -6.60 2.62 13.50
CA GLY A 162 -7.97 3.15 13.54
C GLY A 162 -8.99 2.43 12.64
N LEU A 163 -8.63 1.29 12.05
CA LEU A 163 -9.50 0.55 11.14
C LEU A 163 -10.58 -0.25 11.89
N HIS A 164 -11.78 -0.32 11.29
CA HIS A 164 -12.76 -1.34 11.61
C HIS A 164 -12.69 -2.46 10.58
N ILE A 165 -12.57 -3.70 11.04
CA ILE A 165 -12.38 -4.86 10.18
C ILE A 165 -13.54 -5.84 10.43
N GLN A 166 -14.36 -6.06 9.42
CA GLN A 166 -15.32 -7.16 9.44
C GLN A 166 -14.62 -8.39 8.84
N CYS A 167 -14.38 -9.38 9.68
CA CYS A 167 -13.54 -10.52 9.34
C CYS A 167 -14.25 -11.46 8.36
N ALA A 168 -13.47 -12.31 7.72
CA ALA A 168 -13.98 -13.39 6.89
C ALA A 168 -14.88 -14.36 7.67
N SER A 169 -15.69 -15.13 6.95
CA SER A 169 -16.62 -16.09 7.56
C SER A 169 -16.04 -17.49 7.76
N ALA A 170 -14.84 -17.75 7.22
CA ALA A 170 -14.17 -19.05 7.29
C ALA A 170 -12.65 -18.93 7.30
N GLY A 171 -11.98 -19.98 7.79
CA GLY A 171 -10.52 -20.07 7.84
C GLY A 171 -9.90 -19.72 9.20
N ASP A 172 -8.58 -19.90 9.30
CA ASP A 172 -7.74 -19.36 10.37
C ASP A 172 -7.25 -17.96 9.99
N GLY A 173 -7.06 -17.09 10.98
CA GLY A 173 -6.66 -15.70 10.71
C GLY A 173 -7.70 -14.92 9.93
N ARG A 174 -9.00 -15.16 10.16
CA ARG A 174 -10.11 -14.60 9.36
C ARG A 174 -10.05 -13.09 9.16
N CYS A 175 -9.57 -12.36 10.15
CA CYS A 175 -9.28 -10.94 10.02
C CYS A 175 -7.88 -10.78 9.42
N ILE A 176 -6.87 -11.40 10.04
CA ILE A 176 -5.48 -11.16 9.72
C ILE A 176 -4.68 -12.46 9.75
N ASP A 177 -3.92 -12.71 8.68
CA ASP A 177 -2.82 -13.68 8.64
C ASP A 177 -1.48 -12.94 8.59
N ASN A 178 -0.71 -13.03 9.68
CA ASN A 178 0.54 -12.29 9.86
C ASN A 178 1.76 -13.21 9.79
N HIS A 179 2.65 -12.94 8.84
CA HIS A 179 3.99 -13.55 8.74
C HIS A 179 5.12 -12.52 8.96
N GLY A 180 4.79 -11.23 9.15
CA GLY A 180 5.73 -10.13 9.32
C GLY A 180 5.66 -9.48 10.72
N VAL A 181 6.10 -8.24 10.82
CA VAL A 181 5.94 -7.40 12.02
C VAL A 181 4.70 -6.53 11.83
N LEU A 182 3.63 -6.87 12.56
CA LEU A 182 2.36 -6.17 12.51
C LEU A 182 2.12 -5.37 13.79
N THR A 183 1.91 -4.06 13.65
CA THR A 183 1.39 -3.21 14.71
C THR A 183 -0.09 -2.93 14.46
N LEU A 184 -0.95 -3.28 15.42
CA LEU A 184 -2.35 -2.88 15.45
C LEU A 184 -2.51 -1.73 16.43
N ASP A 185 -3.05 -0.62 15.96
CA ASP A 185 -3.25 0.59 16.75
C ASP A 185 -4.71 1.04 16.69
N GLY A 186 -5.44 0.97 17.80
CA GLY A 186 -6.81 1.48 17.81
C GLY A 186 -7.77 0.73 16.87
N VAL A 187 -7.47 -0.54 16.56
CA VAL A 187 -8.22 -1.35 15.58
C VAL A 187 -9.36 -2.11 16.24
N THR A 188 -10.52 -2.13 15.59
CA THR A 188 -11.66 -2.98 15.97
C THR A 188 -11.85 -4.08 14.94
N MET A 189 -11.91 -5.33 15.39
CA MET A 189 -12.18 -6.51 14.56
C MET A 189 -13.49 -7.16 14.98
N THR A 190 -14.42 -7.33 14.05
CA THR A 190 -15.69 -8.04 14.26
C THR A 190 -15.63 -9.39 13.56
N ASP A 191 -15.56 -10.45 14.35
CA ASP A 191 -15.54 -11.83 13.88
C ASP A 191 -16.97 -12.39 13.84
N PRO A 192 -17.53 -12.67 12.65
CA PRO A 192 -18.92 -13.10 12.52
C PRO A 192 -19.15 -14.53 12.99
N VAL A 193 -18.10 -15.26 13.35
CA VAL A 193 -18.18 -16.70 13.58
C VAL A 193 -18.34 -17.03 15.06
N ASN A 194 -19.53 -17.51 15.43
CA ASN A 194 -19.89 -17.87 16.80
C ASN A 194 -19.48 -19.30 17.24
N THR A 195 -19.09 -20.16 16.29
CA THR A 195 -18.99 -21.62 16.50
C THR A 195 -17.66 -22.26 16.10
N HIS A 196 -16.72 -21.50 15.51
CA HIS A 196 -15.44 -22.07 15.08
C HIS A 196 -14.36 -22.01 16.17
N ILE A 197 -13.48 -23.01 16.12
CA ILE A 197 -12.26 -23.16 16.95
C ILE A 197 -11.06 -22.36 16.42
N ASN A 198 -11.21 -21.72 15.26
CA ASN A 198 -10.16 -21.05 14.51
C ASN A 198 -9.98 -19.59 14.94
N SER A 199 -8.82 -19.01 14.67
CA SER A 199 -8.47 -17.66 15.13
C SER A 199 -8.99 -16.52 14.23
N ALA A 200 -9.30 -15.38 14.85
CA ALA A 200 -9.52 -14.11 14.17
C ALA A 200 -8.20 -13.54 13.59
N VAL A 201 -7.13 -13.66 14.38
CA VAL A 201 -5.77 -13.25 14.01
C VAL A 201 -4.87 -14.48 14.10
N LEU A 202 -4.24 -14.84 13.00
CA LEU A 202 -3.20 -15.88 12.95
C LEU A 202 -1.85 -15.17 12.88
N ASN A 203 -1.03 -15.32 13.92
CA ASN A 203 0.34 -14.83 13.93
C ASN A 203 1.29 -16.03 13.79
N ASN A 204 1.89 -16.18 12.60
CA ASN A 204 2.72 -17.33 12.26
C ASN A 204 4.09 -17.28 12.96
N THR A 205 4.86 -18.35 12.81
CA THR A 205 6.13 -18.58 13.51
C THR A 205 7.17 -17.46 13.28
N THR A 206 7.14 -16.82 12.11
CA THR A 206 8.00 -15.69 11.74
C THR A 206 7.37 -14.33 12.06
N GLY A 207 6.08 -14.31 12.42
CA GLY A 207 5.30 -13.12 12.69
C GLY A 207 5.51 -12.57 14.10
N LYS A 208 5.49 -11.24 14.20
CA LYS A 208 5.43 -10.49 15.46
C LYS A 208 4.18 -9.62 15.45
N LEU A 209 3.38 -9.71 16.51
CA LEU A 209 2.23 -8.84 16.73
C LEU A 209 2.53 -7.84 17.85
N ILE A 210 2.29 -6.56 17.59
CA ILE A 210 2.41 -5.45 18.52
C ILE A 210 1.03 -4.80 18.62
N LEU A 211 0.55 -4.58 19.84
CA LEU A 211 -0.75 -3.93 20.10
C LEU A 211 -0.49 -2.57 20.74
N GLU A 212 -1.03 -1.53 20.13
CA GLU A 212 -0.99 -0.15 20.61
C GLU A 212 -2.42 0.37 20.80
N ASN A 213 -2.61 1.22 21.81
CA ASN A 213 -3.92 1.75 22.19
C ASN A 213 -4.98 0.65 22.37
N THR A 214 -6.25 0.97 22.11
CA THR A 214 -7.35 0.04 22.30
C THR A 214 -7.54 -0.81 21.05
N VAL A 215 -7.12 -2.06 21.10
CA VAL A 215 -7.43 -3.06 20.07
C VAL A 215 -8.55 -3.95 20.57
N GLN A 216 -9.65 -4.01 19.82
CA GLN A 216 -10.83 -4.82 20.17
C GLN A 216 -11.00 -5.96 19.18
N ILE A 217 -11.22 -7.16 19.69
CA ILE A 217 -11.66 -8.31 18.90
C ILE A 217 -12.98 -8.76 19.50
N GLN A 218 -14.07 -8.55 18.77
CA GLN A 218 -15.42 -8.85 19.21
C GLN A 218 -16.05 -9.93 18.34
N LYS A 219 -16.90 -10.75 18.95
CA LYS A 219 -17.75 -11.68 18.24
C LYS A 219 -19.08 -11.01 17.95
N GLN A 220 -19.64 -11.29 16.78
CA GLN A 220 -21.00 -10.88 16.41
C GLN A 220 -22.05 -11.93 16.82
#